data_AF-A0A1H7VMC0-F1
#
_entry.id   AF-A0A1H7VMC0-F1
#
_cell.length_a   1.000
_cell.length_b   1.000
_cell.length_c   1.000
_cell.angle_alpha   90.00
_cell.angle_beta   90.00
_cell.angle_gamma   90.00
#
_symmetry.space_group_name_H-M   'P 1'
#
loop_
_entity.id
_entity.type
_entity.pdbx_description
1 polymer ?
#
loop_
_entity_poly.entity_id
_entity_poly.type
_entity_poly.pdbx_seq_one_letter_code
_entity_poly.pdbx_strand_id
1 'polypeptide(L)'
;MRVFSHPRFLQVYSAVLTAVLVIGVTTGATRGPDKTRFEEITVQKLTLVEPDGTTRLVLANNAKLPGAVFGGREYAHEGRKADGTAGMIFYDAEGTESGGLVFSGLKRPDGTISRDGHLSFDAYGQDELSTWVSAQEGGKVKNGIQFKDQPDWPLEDALKAMQARPGTSEAEQQAALETFMANRAPMHVQRAWLGRNPDASSSLDLRDRDGKLRISARVAADGTPTLQFLDAEGKVTATFPPAAAR
;
A
#
# COMPACT_ATOMS: atom_id res chain seq x y z
N MET A 1 63.41 44.87 -10.34
CA MET A 1 61.97 44.58 -10.16
C MET A 1 61.38 45.56 -9.16
N ARG A 2 60.48 46.46 -9.60
CA ARG A 2 59.72 47.41 -8.75
C ARG A 2 58.22 47.32 -9.06
N VAL A 3 57.71 46.09 -9.19
CA VAL A 3 56.31 45.83 -9.55
C VAL A 3 55.36 46.50 -8.53
N PHE A 4 55.73 46.47 -7.25
CA PHE A 4 54.98 47.07 -6.16
C PHE A 4 55.12 48.61 -6.04
N SER A 5 56.04 49.22 -6.78
CA SER A 5 56.32 50.67 -6.71
C SER A 5 55.76 51.44 -7.91
N HIS A 6 55.10 50.75 -8.85
CA HIS A 6 54.58 51.36 -10.07
C HIS A 6 53.30 52.15 -9.74
N PRO A 7 53.10 53.40 -10.23
CA PRO A 7 51.97 54.25 -9.84
C PRO A 7 50.60 53.66 -10.20
N ARG A 8 50.56 52.73 -11.17
CA ARG A 8 49.33 52.02 -11.58
C ARG A 8 49.13 50.68 -10.87
N PHE A 9 50.02 50.27 -9.96
CA PHE A 9 49.95 48.98 -9.30
C PHE A 9 48.64 48.79 -8.53
N LEU A 10 48.23 49.78 -7.74
CA LEU A 10 46.95 49.73 -7.02
C LEU A 10 45.76 49.65 -7.97
N GLN A 11 45.75 50.44 -9.06
CA GLN A 11 44.65 50.43 -10.03
C GLN A 11 44.48 49.06 -10.70
N VAL A 12 45.58 48.45 -11.11
CA VAL A 12 45.57 47.11 -11.72
C VAL A 12 45.19 46.04 -10.69
N TYR A 13 45.76 46.11 -9.48
CA TYR A 13 45.43 45.20 -8.38
C TYR A 13 43.95 45.24 -8.02
N SER A 14 43.39 46.44 -7.80
CA SER A 14 41.99 46.64 -7.50
C SER A 14 41.10 46.15 -8.63
N ALA A 15 41.43 46.44 -9.91
CA ALA A 15 40.65 45.96 -11.04
C ALA A 15 40.62 44.43 -11.13
N VAL A 16 41.77 43.78 -10.91
CA VAL A 16 41.85 42.30 -10.88
C VAL A 16 41.06 41.75 -9.69
N LEU A 17 41.19 42.33 -8.51
CA LEU A 17 40.52 41.87 -7.30
C LEU A 17 38.99 42.04 -7.40
N THR A 18 38.54 43.16 -7.98
CA THR A 18 37.12 43.39 -8.29
C THR A 18 36.61 42.41 -9.34
N ALA A 19 37.38 42.13 -10.40
CA ALA A 19 36.99 41.13 -11.40
C ALA A 19 36.87 39.73 -10.78
N VAL A 20 37.82 39.32 -9.94
CA VAL A 20 37.76 38.04 -9.21
C VAL A 20 36.54 37.98 -8.28
N LEU A 21 36.24 39.07 -7.56
CA LEU A 21 35.07 39.15 -6.70
C LEU A 21 33.76 39.04 -7.51
N VAL A 22 33.64 39.78 -8.61
CA VAL A 22 32.46 39.74 -9.50
C VAL A 22 32.28 38.34 -10.09
N ILE A 23 33.35 37.71 -10.56
CA ILE A 23 33.32 36.34 -11.06
C ILE A 23 32.91 35.38 -9.94
N GLY A 24 33.50 35.49 -8.75
CA GLY A 24 33.16 34.64 -7.59
C GLY A 24 31.70 34.75 -7.17
N VAL A 25 31.16 35.98 -7.11
CA VAL A 25 29.75 36.24 -6.75
C VAL A 25 28.79 35.74 -7.83
N THR A 26 29.13 35.92 -9.11
CA THR A 26 28.24 35.53 -10.24
C THR A 26 28.29 34.04 -10.58
N THR A 27 29.41 33.36 -10.32
CA THR A 27 29.55 31.90 -10.58
C THR A 27 29.28 31.04 -9.34
N GLY A 28 29.47 31.59 -8.14
CA GLY A 28 29.21 30.89 -6.88
C GLY A 28 27.72 30.67 -6.56
N ALA A 29 26.84 31.47 -7.18
CA ALA A 29 25.40 31.45 -6.90
C ALA A 29 24.57 30.62 -7.92
N THR A 30 25.17 30.01 -8.95
CA THR A 30 24.43 29.43 -10.07
C THR A 30 24.35 27.91 -10.08
N ARG A 31 24.92 27.21 -9.09
CA ARG A 31 24.70 25.77 -8.95
C ARG A 31 23.45 25.51 -8.12
N GLY A 32 22.31 25.53 -8.79
CA GLY A 32 21.14 24.79 -8.28
C GLY A 32 21.54 23.33 -8.06
N PRO A 33 20.86 22.56 -7.20
CA PRO A 33 21.21 21.17 -6.99
C PRO A 33 21.13 20.44 -8.34
N ASP A 34 22.30 20.05 -8.85
CA ASP A 34 22.38 19.20 -10.04
C ASP A 34 21.56 17.93 -9.76
N LYS A 35 20.76 17.48 -10.73
CA LYS A 35 20.03 16.21 -10.58
C LYS A 35 21.05 15.08 -10.39
N THR A 36 21.08 14.47 -9.22
CA THR A 36 21.93 13.30 -8.98
C THR A 36 21.46 12.14 -9.86
N ARG A 37 22.39 11.57 -10.62
CA ARG A 37 22.13 10.41 -11.48
C ARG A 37 22.89 9.20 -10.95
N PHE A 38 22.18 8.10 -10.78
CA PHE A 38 22.75 6.81 -10.40
C PHE A 38 22.60 5.85 -11.58
N GLU A 39 23.58 4.95 -11.74
CA GLU A 39 23.43 3.78 -12.61
C GLU A 39 22.66 2.67 -11.88
N GLU A 40 23.00 2.42 -10.62
CA GLU A 40 22.34 1.47 -9.73
C GLU A 40 22.27 2.02 -8.29
N ILE A 41 21.22 1.65 -7.57
CA ILE A 41 21.07 1.93 -6.13
C ILE A 41 20.79 0.61 -5.39
N THR A 42 21.73 0.18 -4.55
CA THR A 42 21.56 -0.98 -3.66
C THR A 42 21.36 -0.49 -2.23
N VAL A 43 20.11 -0.56 -1.75
CA VAL A 43 19.68 -0.06 -0.43
C VAL A 43 18.57 -0.93 0.17
N GLN A 44 18.37 -0.84 1.49
CA GLN A 44 17.27 -1.54 2.17
C GLN A 44 15.94 -0.78 2.10
N LYS A 45 16.00 0.55 1.97
CA LYS A 45 14.84 1.45 1.98
C LYS A 45 15.13 2.72 1.17
N LEU A 46 14.16 3.15 0.39
CA LEU A 46 14.05 4.47 -0.24
C LEU A 46 12.81 5.16 0.34
N THR A 47 12.95 6.45 0.68
CA THR A 47 11.85 7.27 1.21
C THR A 47 11.73 8.52 0.35
N LEU A 48 10.55 8.75 -0.21
CA LEU A 48 10.20 10.00 -0.88
C LEU A 48 9.53 10.92 0.13
N VAL A 49 10.00 12.16 0.24
CA VAL A 49 9.49 13.16 1.18
C VAL A 49 9.17 14.48 0.45
N GLU A 50 8.20 15.22 0.96
CA GLU A 50 7.93 16.60 0.60
C GLU A 50 9.00 17.56 1.21
N PRO A 51 9.07 18.84 0.77
CA PRO A 51 10.03 19.81 1.32
C PRO A 51 9.92 20.05 2.84
N ASP A 52 8.74 19.82 3.42
CA ASP A 52 8.50 19.93 4.86
C ASP A 52 8.87 18.66 5.65
N GLY A 53 9.30 17.59 4.96
CA GLY A 53 9.66 16.30 5.55
C GLY A 53 8.53 15.27 5.57
N THR A 54 7.32 15.61 5.13
CA THR A 54 6.19 14.67 5.07
C THR A 54 6.52 13.51 4.13
N THR A 55 6.35 12.27 4.60
CA THR A 55 6.61 11.08 3.77
C THR A 55 5.48 10.88 2.76
N ARG A 56 5.83 10.53 1.51
CA ARG A 56 4.89 10.30 0.40
C ARG A 56 4.96 8.89 -0.15
N LEU A 57 6.13 8.25 -0.02
CA LEU A 57 6.35 6.88 -0.46
C LEU A 57 7.50 6.25 0.33
N VAL A 58 7.33 4.98 0.69
CA VAL A 58 8.40 4.13 1.20
C VAL A 58 8.50 2.90 0.32
N LEU A 59 9.65 2.69 -0.33
CA LEU A 59 10.02 1.43 -0.99
C LEU A 59 11.04 0.72 -0.10
N ALA A 60 10.70 -0.45 0.43
CA ALA A 60 11.53 -1.12 1.42
C ALA A 60 11.50 -2.65 1.32
N ASN A 61 12.59 -3.26 1.76
CA ASN A 61 12.64 -4.70 2.04
C ASN A 61 11.81 -5.06 3.28
N ASN A 62 11.65 -6.36 3.55
CA ASN A 62 10.86 -6.83 4.68
C ASN A 62 11.31 -6.29 6.05
N ALA A 63 12.62 -6.20 6.29
CA ALA A 63 13.16 -5.69 7.54
C ALA A 63 12.81 -4.21 7.78
N LYS A 64 12.77 -3.38 6.72
CA LYS A 64 12.57 -1.93 6.79
C LYS A 64 11.18 -1.45 6.35
N LEU A 65 10.31 -2.35 5.89
CA LEU A 65 8.91 -2.03 5.57
C LEU A 65 8.21 -1.54 6.86
N PRO A 66 7.52 -0.40 6.81
CA PRO A 66 6.85 0.15 7.99
C PRO A 66 5.59 -0.66 8.33
N GLY A 67 5.13 -0.47 9.56
CA GLY A 67 3.79 -0.83 9.98
C GLY A 67 2.71 0.04 9.31
N ALA A 68 1.52 0.05 9.89
CA ALA A 68 0.44 0.93 9.45
C ALA A 68 0.73 2.36 9.94
N VAL A 69 0.56 3.38 9.09
CA VAL A 69 0.87 4.76 9.46
C VAL A 69 -0.37 5.63 9.34
N PHE A 70 -0.73 6.31 10.44
CA PHE A 70 -1.85 7.26 10.49
C PHE A 70 -1.38 8.58 11.11
N GLY A 71 -1.58 9.69 10.40
CA GLY A 71 -1.16 11.02 10.87
C GLY A 71 0.32 11.08 11.27
N GLY A 72 1.20 10.41 10.52
CA GLY A 72 2.63 10.33 10.82
C GLY A 72 3.02 9.40 11.99
N ARG A 73 2.05 8.73 12.64
CA ARG A 73 2.31 7.75 13.70
C ARG A 73 2.29 6.34 13.15
N GLU A 74 3.35 5.58 13.42
CA GLU A 74 3.46 4.17 13.05
C GLU A 74 2.84 3.25 14.12
N TYR A 75 2.06 2.28 13.66
CA TYR A 75 1.44 1.19 14.41
C TYR A 75 2.05 -0.12 13.92
N ALA A 76 2.50 -0.98 14.85
CA ALA A 76 3.11 -2.26 14.51
C ALA A 76 2.18 -3.12 13.65
N HIS A 77 2.74 -3.79 12.64
CA HIS A 77 2.01 -4.64 11.70
C HIS A 77 2.76 -5.96 11.52
N GLU A 78 2.70 -6.81 12.54
CA GLU A 78 3.51 -8.04 12.66
C GLU A 78 3.30 -9.03 11.51
N GLY A 79 2.09 -9.08 10.93
CA GLY A 79 1.78 -9.94 9.78
C GLY A 79 2.68 -9.69 8.57
N ARG A 80 3.02 -8.42 8.28
CA ARG A 80 3.94 -8.07 7.18
C ARG A 80 5.33 -8.67 7.39
N LYS A 81 5.80 -8.75 8.63
CA LYS A 81 7.13 -9.28 8.98
C LYS A 81 7.18 -10.80 8.82
N ALA A 82 6.17 -11.51 9.31
CA ALA A 82 6.11 -12.97 9.29
C ALA A 82 6.18 -13.57 7.87
N ASP A 83 5.52 -12.94 6.90
CA ASP A 83 5.38 -13.49 5.54
C ASP A 83 6.50 -13.05 4.56
N GLY A 84 7.51 -12.34 5.04
CA GLY A 84 8.59 -11.84 4.19
C GLY A 84 8.15 -10.71 3.24
N THR A 85 7.06 -10.00 3.58
CA THR A 85 6.49 -8.94 2.74
C THR A 85 7.47 -7.80 2.51
N ALA A 86 7.61 -7.35 1.26
CA ALA A 86 8.40 -6.20 0.84
C ALA A 86 7.64 -5.44 -0.26
N GLY A 87 7.95 -4.15 -0.44
CA GLY A 87 7.30 -3.37 -1.49
C GLY A 87 7.22 -1.89 -1.19
N MET A 88 6.16 -1.27 -1.70
CA MET A 88 5.92 0.17 -1.70
C MET A 88 4.69 0.49 -0.87
N ILE A 89 4.80 1.47 0.03
CA ILE A 89 3.69 2.05 0.78
C ILE A 89 3.54 3.51 0.34
N PHE A 90 2.32 3.92 0.03
CA PHE A 90 1.99 5.27 -0.40
C PHE A 90 1.33 6.03 0.74
N TYR A 91 1.54 7.34 0.78
CA TYR A 91 1.00 8.20 1.83
C TYR A 91 0.27 9.39 1.23
N ASP A 92 -0.79 9.84 1.88
CA ASP A 92 -1.50 11.08 1.55
C ASP A 92 -0.73 12.33 2.03
N ALA A 93 -1.32 13.51 1.84
CA ALA A 93 -0.66 14.79 2.15
C ALA A 93 -0.54 15.03 3.66
N GLU A 94 -1.26 14.26 4.47
CA GLU A 94 -1.24 14.32 5.93
C GLU A 94 -0.28 13.26 6.53
N GLY A 95 0.37 12.48 5.67
CA GLY A 95 1.30 11.43 6.07
C GLY A 95 0.59 10.16 6.57
N THR A 96 -0.67 9.94 6.21
CA THR A 96 -1.41 8.70 6.45
C THR A 96 -1.22 7.75 5.28
N GLU A 97 -1.05 6.45 5.56
CA GLU A 97 -0.99 5.41 4.55
C GLU A 97 -2.26 5.42 3.68
N SER A 98 -2.10 5.34 2.36
CA SER A 98 -3.17 5.43 1.36
C SER A 98 -3.17 4.23 0.41
N GLY A 99 -2.61 3.12 0.88
CA GLY A 99 -2.44 1.88 0.13
C GLY A 99 -0.99 1.53 -0.15
N GLY A 100 -0.80 0.40 -0.83
CA GLY A 100 0.53 -0.15 -1.09
C GLY A 100 0.57 -1.10 -2.28
N LEU A 101 1.77 -1.29 -2.80
CA LEU A 101 2.10 -2.37 -3.73
C LEU A 101 3.12 -3.27 -3.03
N VAL A 102 2.68 -4.41 -2.54
CA VAL A 102 3.51 -5.32 -1.76
C VAL A 102 3.49 -6.73 -2.34
N PHE A 103 4.60 -7.43 -2.13
CA PHE A 103 4.75 -8.82 -2.49
C PHE A 103 5.31 -9.57 -1.31
N SER A 104 4.84 -10.80 -1.11
CA SER A 104 5.36 -11.71 -0.12
C SER A 104 5.49 -13.11 -0.72
N GLY A 105 6.13 -14.01 0.00
CA GLY A 105 6.19 -15.40 -0.42
C GLY A 105 7.41 -16.13 0.11
N LEU A 106 7.18 -17.38 0.45
CA LEU A 106 8.16 -18.29 1.03
C LEU A 106 7.74 -19.73 0.79
N LYS A 107 8.72 -20.63 0.77
CA LYS A 107 8.47 -22.07 0.89
C LYS A 107 8.56 -22.42 2.37
N ARG A 108 7.46 -22.91 2.95
CA ARG A 108 7.40 -23.31 4.35
C ARG A 108 8.23 -24.60 4.60
N PRO A 109 8.59 -24.89 5.85
CA PRO A 109 9.37 -26.09 6.18
C PRO A 109 8.71 -27.41 5.76
N ASP A 110 7.38 -27.46 5.73
CA ASP A 110 6.58 -28.59 5.25
C ASP A 110 6.56 -28.73 3.72
N GLY A 111 7.21 -27.81 2.99
CA GLY A 111 7.28 -27.77 1.54
C GLY A 111 6.16 -26.96 0.87
N THR A 112 5.18 -26.48 1.63
CA THR A 112 4.07 -25.67 1.11
C THR A 112 4.58 -24.34 0.57
N ILE A 113 4.16 -23.97 -0.64
CA ILE A 113 4.48 -22.68 -1.26
C ILE A 113 3.44 -21.65 -0.85
N SER A 114 3.90 -20.49 -0.37
CA SER A 114 3.10 -19.28 -0.26
C SER A 114 3.67 -18.22 -1.19
N ARG A 115 2.78 -17.51 -1.90
CA ARG A 115 3.11 -16.33 -2.71
C ARG A 115 1.95 -15.36 -2.62
N ASP A 116 2.21 -14.11 -2.29
CA ASP A 116 1.21 -13.06 -2.31
C ASP A 116 1.70 -11.84 -3.08
N GLY A 117 0.77 -11.17 -3.73
CA GLY A 117 0.95 -9.90 -4.40
C GLY A 117 -0.31 -9.07 -4.21
N HIS A 118 -0.14 -7.86 -3.73
CA HIS A 118 -1.23 -7.02 -3.30
C HIS A 118 -1.01 -5.57 -3.72
N LEU A 119 -1.94 -5.02 -4.49
CA LEU A 119 -2.06 -3.60 -4.76
C LEU A 119 -3.34 -3.08 -4.11
N SER A 120 -3.23 -2.16 -3.17
CA SER A 120 -4.37 -1.53 -2.50
C SER A 120 -4.50 -0.05 -2.77
N PHE A 121 -5.74 0.40 -2.70
CA PHE A 121 -6.14 1.79 -2.64
C PHE A 121 -7.07 1.95 -1.44
N ASP A 122 -6.67 2.76 -0.48
CA ASP A 122 -7.37 2.93 0.78
C ASP A 122 -8.35 4.10 0.69
N ALA A 123 -9.43 4.06 1.48
CA ALA A 123 -10.26 5.26 1.67
C ALA A 123 -9.53 6.25 2.58
N TYR A 124 -9.91 7.53 2.50
CA TYR A 124 -9.39 8.53 3.43
C TYR A 124 -9.68 8.14 4.89
N GLY A 125 -8.62 7.98 5.68
CA GLY A 125 -8.71 7.56 7.09
C GLY A 125 -9.24 6.15 7.31
N GLN A 126 -9.24 5.29 6.29
CA GLN A 126 -9.73 3.91 6.32
C GLN A 126 -8.73 2.97 5.66
N ASP A 127 -9.07 1.67 5.66
CA ASP A 127 -8.32 0.64 4.95
C ASP A 127 -8.84 0.48 3.51
N GLU A 128 -8.36 -0.55 2.82
CA GLU A 128 -8.62 -0.93 1.44
C GLU A 128 -10.07 -0.74 0.96
N LEU A 129 -10.30 0.14 -0.02
CA LEU A 129 -11.54 0.24 -0.81
C LEU A 129 -11.50 -0.65 -2.05
N SER A 130 -10.38 -0.65 -2.76
CA SER A 130 -10.20 -1.50 -3.93
C SER A 130 -8.82 -2.11 -3.92
N THR A 131 -8.75 -3.39 -4.29
CA THR A 131 -7.46 -4.08 -4.36
C THR A 131 -7.36 -5.03 -5.54
N TRP A 132 -6.14 -5.21 -6.00
CA TRP A 132 -5.76 -6.33 -6.86
C TRP A 132 -4.96 -7.31 -6.01
N VAL A 133 -5.46 -8.53 -5.90
CA VAL A 133 -4.88 -9.61 -5.13
C VAL A 133 -4.38 -10.71 -6.06
N SER A 134 -3.21 -11.26 -5.79
CA SER A 134 -2.69 -12.51 -6.37
C SER A 134 -2.08 -13.35 -5.26
N ALA A 135 -2.82 -14.36 -4.80
CA ALA A 135 -2.43 -15.25 -3.72
C ALA A 135 -2.30 -16.70 -4.21
N GLN A 136 -1.24 -17.39 -3.77
CA GLN A 136 -1.06 -18.82 -3.92
C GLN A 136 -0.72 -19.44 -2.58
N GLU A 137 -1.43 -20.52 -2.25
CA GLU A 137 -1.19 -21.33 -1.06
C GLU A 137 -1.22 -22.81 -1.48
N GLY A 138 -0.04 -23.43 -1.49
CA GLY A 138 0.17 -24.75 -2.09
C GLY A 138 -0.25 -24.77 -3.56
N GLY A 139 -1.20 -25.66 -3.90
CA GLY A 139 -1.78 -25.76 -5.25
C GLY A 139 -2.96 -24.83 -5.51
N LYS A 140 -3.45 -24.10 -4.49
CA LYS A 140 -4.61 -23.21 -4.61
C LYS A 140 -4.15 -21.82 -5.00
N VAL A 141 -4.84 -21.21 -5.96
CA VAL A 141 -4.52 -19.87 -6.46
C VAL A 141 -5.78 -19.02 -6.49
N LYS A 142 -5.70 -17.81 -5.97
CA LYS A 142 -6.71 -16.76 -6.07
C LYS A 142 -6.06 -15.55 -6.74
N ASN A 143 -6.67 -15.01 -7.78
CA ASN A 143 -6.15 -13.80 -8.44
C ASN A 143 -7.30 -12.98 -9.00
N GLY A 144 -7.35 -11.69 -8.69
CA GLY A 144 -8.44 -10.85 -9.16
C GLY A 144 -8.47 -9.47 -8.52
N ILE A 145 -9.49 -8.72 -8.90
CA ILE A 145 -9.79 -7.39 -8.38
C ILE A 145 -10.99 -7.49 -7.45
N GLN A 146 -10.92 -6.83 -6.30
CA GLN A 146 -12.00 -6.72 -5.35
C GLN A 146 -12.31 -5.27 -5.02
N PHE A 147 -13.59 -5.00 -4.77
CA PHE A 147 -14.09 -3.72 -4.29
C PHE A 147 -14.83 -3.95 -2.97
N LYS A 148 -14.63 -3.06 -2.02
CA LYS A 148 -15.16 -3.11 -0.67
C LYS A 148 -15.71 -1.74 -0.29
N ASP A 149 -16.72 -1.74 0.56
CA ASP A 149 -17.09 -0.56 1.32
C ASP A 149 -16.40 -0.59 2.69
N GLN A 150 -16.05 0.59 3.15
CA GLN A 150 -15.53 0.85 4.48
C GLN A 150 -16.57 1.60 5.31
N PRO A 151 -16.52 1.47 6.64
CA PRO A 151 -17.44 2.17 7.51
C PRO A 151 -17.09 3.66 7.61
N ASP A 152 -17.97 4.42 8.27
CA ASP A 152 -17.86 5.87 8.46
C ASP A 152 -17.10 6.26 9.74
N TRP A 153 -16.86 5.32 10.65
CA TRP A 153 -16.11 5.56 11.89
C TRP A 153 -14.60 5.50 11.65
N PRO A 154 -13.74 6.30 12.34
CA PRO A 154 -12.31 6.41 12.02
C PRO A 154 -11.51 5.12 12.31
N LEU A 155 -10.75 4.62 11.33
CA LEU A 155 -9.93 3.40 11.50
C LEU A 155 -8.87 3.54 12.60
N GLU A 156 -8.33 4.74 12.79
CA GLU A 156 -7.33 5.00 13.83
C GLU A 156 -7.85 4.64 15.24
N ASP A 157 -9.16 4.77 15.49
CA ASP A 157 -9.76 4.39 16.77
C ASP A 157 -9.74 2.88 16.99
N ALA A 158 -9.94 2.09 15.93
CA ALA A 158 -9.77 0.64 15.99
C ALA A 158 -8.30 0.26 16.20
N LEU A 159 -7.37 0.92 15.52
CA LEU A 159 -5.92 0.68 15.71
C LEU A 159 -5.48 1.02 17.14
N LYS A 160 -6.02 2.09 17.74
CA LYS A 160 -5.80 2.44 19.15
C LYS A 160 -6.39 1.39 20.11
N ALA A 161 -7.54 0.81 19.77
CA ALA A 161 -8.15 -0.27 20.56
C ALA A 161 -7.35 -1.59 20.47
N MET A 162 -6.78 -1.88 19.30
CA MET A 162 -5.93 -3.06 19.05
C MET A 162 -4.49 -2.90 19.54
N GLN A 163 -4.03 -1.66 19.77
CA GLN A 163 -2.64 -1.39 20.10
C GLN A 163 -2.26 -2.18 21.35
N ALA A 164 -1.26 -3.06 21.22
CA ALA A 164 -0.75 -3.88 22.30
C ALA A 164 -0.40 -2.97 23.48
N ARG A 165 -1.29 -2.95 24.49
CA ARG A 165 -0.97 -2.35 25.78
C ARG A 165 0.12 -3.23 26.37
N PRO A 166 1.28 -2.67 26.77
CA PRO A 166 2.36 -3.47 27.35
C PRO A 166 1.81 -4.40 28.45
N GLY A 167 2.00 -5.71 28.27
CA GLY A 167 1.51 -6.73 29.22
C GLY A 167 0.13 -7.32 28.94
N THR A 168 -0.55 -6.97 27.84
CA THR A 168 -1.81 -7.62 27.44
C THR A 168 -1.57 -8.82 26.53
N SER A 169 -2.33 -9.89 26.76
CA SER A 169 -2.38 -11.10 25.94
C SER A 169 -3.11 -10.87 24.62
N GLU A 170 -2.87 -11.72 23.61
CA GLU A 170 -3.61 -11.70 22.34
C GLU A 170 -5.13 -11.83 22.55
N ALA A 171 -5.56 -12.63 23.53
CA ALA A 171 -6.96 -12.81 23.86
C ALA A 171 -7.61 -11.50 24.38
N GLU A 172 -6.89 -10.72 25.18
CA GLU A 172 -7.38 -9.42 25.67
C GLU A 172 -7.47 -8.39 24.55
N GLN A 173 -6.51 -8.39 23.62
CA GLN A 173 -6.54 -7.52 22.44
C GLN A 173 -7.71 -7.87 21.51
N GLN A 174 -7.94 -9.17 21.31
CA GLN A 174 -9.07 -9.66 20.52
C GLN A 174 -10.41 -9.29 21.16
N ALA A 175 -10.56 -9.48 22.48
CA ALA A 175 -11.77 -9.09 23.20
C ALA A 175 -12.03 -7.57 23.16
N ALA A 176 -10.96 -6.76 23.21
CA ALA A 176 -11.06 -5.31 23.07
C ALA A 176 -11.53 -4.89 21.66
N LEU A 177 -10.99 -5.53 20.62
CA LEU A 177 -11.44 -5.33 19.24
C LEU A 177 -12.90 -5.77 19.07
N GLU A 178 -13.29 -6.93 19.58
CA GLU A 178 -14.67 -7.41 19.52
C GLU A 178 -15.63 -6.44 20.21
N THR A 179 -15.26 -5.94 21.39
CA THR A 179 -16.03 -4.92 22.11
C THR A 179 -16.13 -3.63 21.32
N PHE A 180 -15.03 -3.20 20.68
CA PHE A 180 -15.03 -2.04 19.79
C PHE A 180 -15.97 -2.26 18.59
N MET A 181 -15.99 -3.45 18.01
CA MET A 181 -16.77 -3.74 16.80
C MET A 181 -18.24 -4.07 17.07
N ALA A 182 -18.62 -4.48 18.29
CA ALA A 182 -19.94 -5.05 18.61
C ALA A 182 -21.16 -4.20 18.19
N ASN A 183 -21.03 -2.87 18.15
CA ASN A 183 -22.12 -1.94 17.81
C ASN A 183 -21.78 -1.04 16.62
N ARG A 184 -20.79 -1.42 15.80
CA ARG A 184 -20.31 -0.61 14.68
C ARG A 184 -20.62 -1.28 13.34
N ALA A 185 -20.73 -0.46 12.29
CA ALA A 185 -20.81 -0.97 10.94
C ALA A 185 -19.56 -1.82 10.62
N PRO A 186 -19.71 -2.96 9.92
CA PRO A 186 -18.60 -3.85 9.62
C PRO A 186 -17.58 -3.20 8.68
N MET A 187 -16.31 -3.58 8.85
CA MET A 187 -15.24 -3.24 7.92
C MET A 187 -15.24 -4.18 6.70
N HIS A 188 -14.61 -3.73 5.61
CA HIS A 188 -14.33 -4.54 4.43
C HIS A 188 -15.55 -5.25 3.83
N VAL A 189 -16.70 -4.59 3.79
CA VAL A 189 -17.92 -5.18 3.23
C VAL A 189 -17.73 -5.34 1.74
N GLN A 190 -17.50 -6.57 1.28
CA GLN A 190 -17.22 -6.84 -0.13
C GLN A 190 -18.42 -6.45 -1.01
N ARG A 191 -18.16 -5.66 -2.05
CA ARG A 191 -19.14 -5.22 -3.06
C ARG A 191 -19.01 -5.96 -4.37
N ALA A 192 -17.78 -6.16 -4.83
CA ALA A 192 -17.53 -6.84 -6.09
C ALA A 192 -16.25 -7.67 -6.05
N TRP A 193 -16.24 -8.72 -6.86
CA TRP A 193 -15.08 -9.55 -7.17
C TRP A 193 -15.07 -9.82 -8.67
N LEU A 194 -13.89 -9.75 -9.28
CA LEU A 194 -13.63 -10.30 -10.60
C LEU A 194 -12.30 -11.05 -10.56
N GLY A 195 -12.32 -12.37 -10.69
CA GLY A 195 -11.09 -13.13 -10.66
C GLY A 195 -11.22 -14.64 -10.63
N ARG A 196 -10.07 -15.29 -10.57
CA ARG A 196 -9.91 -16.73 -10.35
C ARG A 196 -9.99 -17.05 -8.86
N ASN A 197 -10.74 -18.10 -8.54
CA ASN A 197 -10.96 -18.59 -7.18
C ASN A 197 -10.05 -19.80 -6.86
N PRO A 198 -9.84 -20.12 -5.57
CA PRO A 198 -9.03 -21.26 -5.13
C PRO A 198 -9.46 -22.63 -5.67
N ASP A 199 -10.73 -22.79 -6.05
CA ASP A 199 -11.29 -24.01 -6.66
C ASP A 199 -11.11 -24.06 -8.19
N ALA A 200 -10.22 -23.22 -8.73
CA ALA A 200 -9.92 -23.06 -10.14
C ALA A 200 -11.06 -22.52 -11.03
N SER A 201 -12.19 -22.13 -10.45
CA SER A 201 -13.21 -21.36 -11.18
C SER A 201 -12.78 -19.91 -11.43
N SER A 202 -13.46 -19.25 -12.36
CA SER A 202 -13.41 -17.78 -12.52
C SER A 202 -14.80 -17.21 -12.25
N SER A 203 -14.91 -16.06 -11.56
CA SER A 203 -16.19 -15.41 -11.31
C SER A 203 -16.16 -13.88 -11.35
N LEU A 204 -17.31 -13.31 -11.71
CA LEU A 204 -17.74 -11.96 -11.38
C LEU A 204 -18.86 -12.09 -10.34
N ASP A 205 -18.62 -11.61 -9.12
CA ASP A 205 -19.59 -11.70 -8.02
C ASP A 205 -19.94 -10.30 -7.52
N LEU A 206 -21.24 -9.98 -7.52
CA LEU A 206 -21.78 -8.70 -7.06
C LEU A 206 -22.62 -8.90 -5.81
N ARG A 207 -22.34 -8.07 -4.80
CA ARG A 207 -22.97 -8.11 -3.49
C ARG A 207 -23.75 -6.83 -3.23
N ASP A 208 -24.80 -6.93 -2.43
CA ASP A 208 -25.57 -5.77 -1.98
C ASP A 208 -24.84 -4.97 -0.89
N ARG A 209 -25.54 -3.98 -0.31
CA ARG A 209 -25.01 -3.07 0.71
C ARG A 209 -24.55 -3.76 2.01
N ASP A 210 -25.07 -4.94 2.29
CA ASP A 210 -24.76 -5.72 3.49
C ASP A 210 -23.72 -6.83 3.19
N GLY A 211 -23.17 -6.86 1.96
CA GLY A 211 -22.20 -7.86 1.53
C GLY A 211 -22.82 -9.18 1.09
N LYS A 212 -24.15 -9.26 0.94
CA LYS A 212 -24.84 -10.48 0.52
C LYS A 212 -24.77 -10.62 -1.00
N LEU A 213 -24.37 -11.80 -1.48
CA LEU A 213 -24.27 -12.09 -2.91
C LEU A 213 -25.64 -12.00 -3.59
N ARG A 214 -25.74 -11.22 -4.67
CA ARG A 214 -26.98 -11.05 -5.45
C ARG A 214 -26.86 -11.53 -6.88
N ILE A 215 -25.66 -11.44 -7.45
CA ILE A 215 -25.37 -11.88 -8.82
C ILE A 215 -24.02 -12.59 -8.83
N SER A 216 -23.94 -13.75 -9.46
CA SER A 216 -22.69 -14.45 -9.72
C SER A 216 -22.66 -14.94 -11.17
N ALA A 217 -21.72 -14.44 -11.96
CA ALA A 217 -21.37 -15.00 -13.26
C ALA A 217 -20.08 -15.79 -13.09
N ARG A 218 -20.11 -17.10 -13.36
CA ARG A 218 -19.06 -18.03 -12.97
C ARG A 218 -18.76 -19.03 -14.08
N VAL A 219 -17.51 -19.41 -14.21
CA VAL A 219 -17.05 -20.55 -15.02
C VAL A 219 -16.35 -21.51 -14.08
N ALA A 220 -16.90 -22.72 -13.92
CA ALA A 220 -16.34 -23.76 -13.07
C ALA A 220 -15.01 -24.29 -13.62
N ALA A 221 -14.28 -25.07 -12.81
CA ALA A 221 -12.98 -25.62 -13.20
C ALA A 221 -13.04 -26.55 -14.43
N ASP A 222 -14.18 -27.19 -14.66
CA ASP A 222 -14.46 -28.03 -15.84
C ASP A 222 -14.91 -27.21 -17.07
N GLY A 223 -14.97 -25.88 -16.96
CA GLY A 223 -15.42 -24.98 -18.02
C GLY A 223 -16.92 -24.71 -18.04
N THR A 224 -17.72 -25.31 -17.14
CA THR A 224 -19.17 -25.11 -17.11
C THR A 224 -19.51 -23.65 -16.73
N PRO A 225 -20.18 -22.88 -17.60
CA PRO A 225 -20.58 -21.52 -17.29
C PRO A 225 -21.92 -21.48 -16.56
N THR A 226 -22.05 -20.61 -15.57
CA THR A 226 -23.30 -20.31 -14.86
C THR A 226 -23.45 -18.81 -14.61
N LEU A 227 -24.69 -18.32 -14.65
CA LEU A 227 -25.09 -16.99 -14.20
C LEU A 227 -26.25 -17.17 -13.24
N GLN A 228 -26.08 -16.75 -11.99
CA GLN A 228 -27.06 -16.91 -10.91
C GLN A 228 -27.50 -15.57 -10.36
N PHE A 229 -28.80 -15.44 -10.10
CA PHE A 229 -29.42 -14.35 -9.35
C PHE A 229 -29.94 -14.89 -8.03
N LEU A 230 -29.72 -14.16 -6.94
CA LEU A 230 -30.05 -14.58 -5.59
C LEU A 230 -30.96 -13.56 -4.92
N ASP A 231 -31.97 -14.03 -4.17
CA ASP A 231 -32.87 -13.19 -3.35
C ASP A 231 -32.17 -12.71 -2.07
N ALA A 232 -32.93 -11.98 -1.23
CA ALA A 232 -32.45 -11.35 0.00
C ALA A 232 -31.82 -12.34 1.00
N GLU A 233 -32.33 -13.57 1.02
CA GLU A 233 -31.93 -14.70 1.87
C GLU A 233 -30.76 -15.50 1.27
N GLY A 234 -30.35 -15.20 0.03
CA GLY A 234 -29.26 -15.88 -0.66
C GLY A 234 -29.70 -17.15 -1.39
N LYS A 235 -31.01 -17.32 -1.63
CA LYS A 235 -31.53 -18.42 -2.44
C LYS A 235 -31.53 -18.02 -3.91
N VAL A 236 -31.09 -18.94 -4.77
CA VAL A 236 -31.07 -18.74 -6.22
C VAL A 236 -32.51 -18.62 -6.74
N THR A 237 -32.83 -17.48 -7.35
CA THR A 237 -34.14 -17.20 -7.97
C THR A 237 -34.13 -17.44 -9.47
N ALA A 238 -32.97 -17.30 -10.11
CA ALA A 238 -32.78 -17.60 -11.53
C ALA A 238 -31.37 -18.10 -11.80
N THR A 239 -31.23 -19.00 -12.78
CA THR A 239 -29.94 -19.51 -13.24
C THR A 239 -29.92 -19.61 -14.77
N PHE A 240 -28.80 -19.29 -15.38
CA PHE A 240 -28.54 -19.46 -16.81
C PHE A 240 -27.18 -20.14 -17.05
N PRO A 241 -27.09 -21.15 -17.94
CA PRO A 241 -28.21 -21.85 -18.55
C PRO A 241 -29.10 -22.50 -17.48
N PRO A 242 -30.42 -22.67 -17.76
CA PRO A 242 -31.30 -23.39 -16.85
C PRO A 242 -30.76 -24.81 -16.64
N ALA A 243 -30.95 -25.37 -15.44
CA ALA A 243 -30.61 -26.76 -15.18
C ALA A 243 -31.31 -27.64 -16.22
N ALA A 244 -30.58 -28.57 -16.83
CA ALA A 244 -31.16 -29.49 -17.80
C ALA A 244 -32.37 -30.18 -17.17
N ALA A 245 -33.54 -30.05 -17.79
CA ALA A 245 -34.73 -30.77 -17.37
C ALA A 245 -34.39 -32.27 -17.44
N ARG A 246 -34.41 -32.94 -16.28
CA ARG A 246 -34.30 -34.40 -16.21
C ARG A 246 -35.61 -35.05 -16.60
#